data_AF-A0A358PH59-F1
#
_entry.id   AF-A0A358PH59-F1
#
_cell.length_a   1.000
_cell.length_b   1.000
_cell.length_c   1.000
_cell.angle_alpha   90.00
_cell.angle_beta   90.00
_cell.angle_gamma   90.00
#
_symmetry.space_group_name_H-M   'P 1'
#
loop_
_entity.id
_entity.type
_entity.pdbx_description
1 polymer ?
#
loop_
_entity_poly.entity_id
_entity_poly.type
_entity_poly.pdbx_seq_one_letter_code
_entity_poly.pdbx_strand_id
1 'polypeptide(L)'
;MNYNIIGEPFPAVVCTLNADESMITERGSMCWMSPNMKMETTSNGGIGKVFGRMFSGESMFQNRYTAVGGTGTIAFASSFPGSVRCFDITPNNPLIVQKSGFLASESTVELSVHFQKRFGAGLFGGEGFIMQKLSGFGKAFIEIDGHAVEYDLRPGQSIVVDTGYLAAMSASCTMDIQTVRGVKNVLFGGEGFFNTVVTGPGKVLLQTMPINAVAGSIAPYIPSGGKN
;
A
#
# COMPACT_ATOMS: atom_id res chain seq x y z
N MET A 1 -3.51 -15.02 -15.78
CA MET A 1 -4.27 -13.77 -15.56
C MET A 1 -3.91 -12.69 -16.59
N ASN A 2 -4.92 -12.09 -17.22
CA ASN A 2 -4.79 -10.87 -18.05
C ASN A 2 -5.33 -9.67 -17.27
N TYR A 3 -4.83 -8.45 -17.52
CA TYR A 3 -5.33 -7.26 -16.85
C TYR A 3 -5.40 -6.04 -17.78
N ASN A 4 -6.24 -5.07 -17.40
CA ASN A 4 -6.33 -3.76 -18.03
C ASN A 4 -6.51 -2.68 -16.95
N ILE A 5 -5.75 -1.60 -17.01
CA ILE A 5 -5.90 -0.44 -16.11
C ILE A 5 -6.72 0.62 -16.85
N ILE A 6 -7.80 1.10 -16.23
CA ILE A 6 -8.75 2.03 -16.83
C ILE A 6 -9.03 3.21 -15.91
N GLY A 7 -9.52 4.32 -16.47
CA GLY A 7 -10.19 5.37 -15.69
C GLY A 7 -9.28 6.40 -15.02
N GLU A 8 -8.01 6.54 -15.43
CA GLU A 8 -7.16 7.63 -14.94
C GLU A 8 -7.86 9.00 -15.09
N PRO A 9 -7.82 9.88 -14.07
CA PRO A 9 -7.01 9.83 -12.84
C PRO A 9 -7.69 9.13 -11.63
N PHE A 10 -8.80 8.40 -11.83
CA PHE A 10 -9.47 7.61 -10.79
C PHE A 10 -9.44 6.12 -11.16
N PRO A 11 -8.25 5.51 -11.16
CA PRO A 11 -8.01 4.27 -11.86
C PRO A 11 -8.65 3.05 -11.18
N ALA A 12 -9.00 2.06 -12.01
CA ALA A 12 -9.25 0.70 -11.59
C ALA A 12 -8.45 -0.28 -12.45
N VAL A 13 -7.99 -1.38 -11.85
CA VAL A 13 -7.45 -2.52 -12.58
C VAL A 13 -8.52 -3.59 -12.72
N VAL A 14 -8.80 -3.99 -13.95
CA VAL A 14 -9.72 -5.08 -14.30
C VAL A 14 -8.90 -6.30 -14.68
N CYS A 15 -9.01 -7.37 -13.91
CA CYS A 15 -8.33 -8.63 -14.13
C CYS A 15 -9.29 -9.69 -14.67
N THR A 16 -8.88 -10.39 -15.72
CA THR A 16 -9.54 -11.60 -16.24
C THR A 16 -8.73 -12.82 -15.81
N LEU A 17 -9.39 -13.69 -15.05
CA LEU A 17 -8.82 -14.88 -14.44
C LEU A 17 -9.32 -16.11 -15.16
N ASN A 18 -8.42 -17.06 -15.45
CA ASN A 18 -8.82 -18.40 -15.86
C ASN A 18 -9.51 -19.14 -14.70
N ALA A 19 -10.18 -20.25 -15.00
CA ALA A 19 -10.73 -21.13 -13.96
C ALA A 19 -9.64 -21.47 -12.93
N ASP A 20 -10.02 -21.39 -11.65
CA ASP A 20 -9.20 -21.64 -10.46
C ASP A 20 -8.04 -20.65 -10.21
N GLU A 21 -7.81 -19.67 -11.09
CA GLU A 21 -6.91 -18.55 -10.79
C GLU A 21 -7.50 -17.69 -9.64
N SER A 22 -6.62 -17.09 -8.85
CA SER A 22 -7.00 -16.33 -7.66
C SER A 22 -6.22 -15.03 -7.51
N MET A 23 -6.94 -13.98 -7.11
CA MET A 23 -6.38 -12.69 -6.69
C MET A 23 -6.58 -12.48 -5.19
N ILE A 24 -5.68 -11.72 -4.57
CA ILE A 24 -5.73 -11.33 -3.16
C ILE A 24 -5.72 -9.81 -3.00
N THR A 25 -6.38 -9.31 -1.95
CA THR A 25 -6.34 -7.90 -1.52
C THR A 25 -6.47 -7.81 0.00
N GLU A 26 -5.92 -6.77 0.63
CA GLU A 26 -6.03 -6.53 2.08
C GLU A 26 -7.17 -5.57 2.45
N ARG A 27 -7.81 -4.96 1.44
CA ARG A 27 -8.75 -3.84 1.63
C ARG A 27 -10.04 -4.09 0.85
N GLY A 28 -11.07 -3.31 1.15
CA GLY A 28 -12.34 -3.26 0.40
C GLY A 28 -12.20 -2.66 -1.01
N SER A 29 -11.05 -2.84 -1.65
CA SER A 29 -10.71 -2.27 -2.96
C SER A 29 -11.41 -2.97 -4.11
N MET A 30 -12.01 -4.14 -3.89
CA MET A 30 -12.86 -4.80 -4.88
C MET A 30 -14.08 -3.93 -5.17
N CYS A 31 -14.34 -3.65 -6.44
CA CYS A 31 -15.44 -2.78 -6.87
C CYS A 31 -16.55 -3.55 -7.59
N TRP A 32 -16.20 -4.37 -8.57
CA TRP A 32 -17.14 -5.26 -9.26
C TRP A 32 -16.46 -6.54 -9.69
N MET A 33 -17.25 -7.60 -9.87
CA MET A 33 -16.78 -8.90 -10.32
C MET A 33 -17.88 -9.66 -11.05
N SER A 34 -17.51 -10.64 -11.87
CA SER A 34 -18.46 -11.57 -12.46
C SER A 34 -19.06 -12.49 -11.39
N PRO A 35 -20.29 -13.01 -11.57
CA PRO A 35 -20.99 -13.79 -10.54
C PRO A 35 -20.28 -15.07 -10.10
N ASN A 36 -19.35 -15.57 -10.91
CA ASN A 36 -18.59 -16.78 -10.64
C ASN A 36 -17.28 -16.54 -9.84
N MET A 37 -17.03 -15.30 -9.41
CA MET A 37 -15.92 -14.97 -8.52
C MET A 37 -16.31 -15.28 -7.07
N LYS A 38 -15.69 -16.31 -6.50
CA LYS A 38 -15.91 -16.72 -5.11
C LYS A 38 -14.95 -15.97 -4.18
N MET A 39 -15.50 -15.25 -3.19
CA MET A 39 -14.73 -14.61 -2.13
C MET A 39 -14.54 -15.55 -0.95
N GLU A 40 -13.32 -15.61 -0.44
CA GLU A 40 -12.99 -16.24 0.83
C GLU A 40 -12.11 -15.28 1.64
N THR A 41 -12.54 -14.91 2.85
CA THR A 41 -11.69 -14.17 3.77
C THR A 41 -10.74 -15.17 4.43
N THR A 42 -9.47 -15.10 4.03
CA THR A 42 -8.43 -15.98 4.54
C THR A 42 -7.56 -15.24 5.55
N SER A 43 -7.34 -15.84 6.71
CA SER A 43 -6.35 -15.37 7.67
C SER A 43 -4.99 -16.04 7.51
N ASN A 44 -4.79 -16.84 6.46
CA ASN A 44 -3.60 -17.69 6.25
C ASN A 44 -3.19 -18.46 7.53
N GLY A 45 -4.16 -18.99 8.30
CA GLY A 45 -3.82 -19.66 9.57
C GLY A 45 -4.93 -20.15 10.52
N GLY A 46 -6.22 -20.03 10.21
CA GLY A 46 -7.29 -20.39 11.14
C GLY A 46 -7.45 -19.40 12.31
N ILE A 47 -8.53 -19.53 13.09
CA ILE A 47 -8.92 -18.56 14.13
C ILE A 47 -7.81 -18.36 15.19
N GLY A 48 -7.09 -19.41 15.57
CA GLY A 48 -6.04 -19.32 16.60
C GLY A 48 -4.79 -18.52 16.18
N LYS A 49 -4.36 -18.61 14.91
CA LYS A 49 -3.25 -17.80 14.40
C LYS A 49 -3.64 -16.33 14.17
N VAL A 50 -4.93 -16.05 13.96
CA VAL A 50 -5.46 -14.67 13.86
C VAL A 50 -5.24 -13.93 15.17
N PHE A 51 -5.62 -14.53 16.30
CA PHE A 51 -5.39 -13.92 17.62
C PHE A 51 -3.90 -13.71 17.86
N GLY A 52 -3.05 -14.71 17.59
CA GLY A 52 -1.59 -14.57 17.72
C GLY A 52 -1.00 -13.43 16.89
N ARG A 53 -1.43 -13.26 15.63
CA ARG A 53 -0.98 -12.16 14.76
C ARG A 53 -1.57 -10.80 15.12
N MET A 54 -2.80 -10.79 15.66
CA MET A 54 -3.42 -9.57 16.18
C MET A 54 -2.67 -9.06 17.42
N PHE A 55 -2.18 -9.97 18.26
CA PHE A 55 -1.29 -9.63 19.39
C PHE A 55 0.14 -9.25 18.96
N SER A 56 0.67 -9.80 17.84
CA SER A 56 1.98 -9.39 17.28
C SER A 56 1.93 -8.11 16.45
N GLY A 57 0.73 -7.58 16.14
CA GLY A 57 0.55 -6.39 15.29
C GLY A 57 0.58 -6.68 13.78
N GLU A 58 0.65 -7.95 13.37
CA GLU A 58 0.80 -8.42 12.00
C GLU A 58 -0.55 -8.82 11.35
N SER A 59 -1.68 -8.34 11.87
CA SER A 59 -3.01 -8.76 11.37
C SER A 59 -3.28 -8.21 9.98
N MET A 60 -2.82 -8.93 8.96
CA MET A 60 -3.16 -8.69 7.56
C MET A 60 -4.33 -9.59 7.21
N PHE A 61 -5.55 -9.03 7.29
CA PHE A 61 -6.74 -9.69 6.79
C PHE A 61 -6.69 -9.65 5.27
N GLN A 62 -6.71 -10.82 4.63
CA GLN A 62 -6.60 -10.94 3.19
C GLN A 62 -7.88 -11.57 2.63
N ASN A 63 -8.53 -10.85 1.72
CA ASN A 63 -9.61 -11.40 0.92
C ASN A 63 -9.01 -12.06 -0.32
N ARG A 64 -9.41 -13.31 -0.56
CA ARG A 64 -9.07 -14.09 -1.76
C ARG A 64 -10.29 -14.19 -2.65
N TYR A 65 -10.11 -13.96 -3.93
CA TYR A 65 -11.15 -14.09 -4.95
C TYR A 65 -10.70 -15.08 -6.00
N THR A 66 -11.47 -16.14 -6.19
CA THR A 66 -11.16 -17.26 -7.09
C THR A 66 -12.23 -17.38 -8.18
N ALA A 67 -11.82 -17.55 -9.43
CA ALA A 67 -12.74 -17.79 -10.54
C ALA A 67 -13.21 -19.26 -10.53
N VAL A 68 -14.49 -19.50 -10.26
CA VAL A 68 -15.04 -20.87 -10.15
C VAL A 68 -15.84 -21.22 -11.40
N GLY A 69 -15.66 -22.44 -11.92
CA GLY A 69 -16.49 -22.95 -13.02
C GLY A 69 -16.28 -22.27 -14.38
N GLY A 70 -15.16 -21.56 -14.57
CA GLY A 70 -14.80 -20.91 -15.83
C GLY A 70 -14.01 -19.63 -15.62
N THR A 71 -13.77 -18.91 -16.72
CA THR A 71 -13.14 -17.58 -16.70
C THR A 71 -13.98 -16.61 -15.87
N GLY A 72 -13.34 -15.83 -15.01
CA GLY A 72 -13.96 -14.79 -14.19
C GLY A 72 -13.32 -13.43 -14.44
N THR A 73 -14.03 -12.36 -14.11
CA THR A 73 -13.50 -10.99 -14.15
C THR A 73 -13.68 -10.34 -12.79
N ILE A 74 -12.68 -9.62 -12.31
CA ILE A 74 -12.72 -8.85 -11.06
C ILE A 74 -12.00 -7.53 -11.25
N ALA A 75 -12.53 -6.47 -10.65
CA ALA A 75 -11.93 -5.14 -10.69
C ALA A 75 -11.62 -4.61 -9.30
N PHE A 76 -10.47 -3.95 -9.19
CA PHE A 76 -10.02 -3.26 -7.98
C PHE A 76 -9.79 -1.78 -8.31
N ALA A 77 -10.52 -0.87 -7.66
CA ALA A 77 -10.32 0.57 -7.86
C ALA A 77 -9.44 1.17 -6.76
N SER A 78 -8.72 2.21 -7.13
CA SER A 78 -7.91 2.96 -6.19
C SER A 78 -8.79 3.69 -5.17
N SER A 79 -8.30 3.75 -3.93
CA SER A 79 -8.95 4.45 -2.82
C SER A 79 -8.79 5.97 -2.88
N PHE A 80 -7.87 6.46 -3.71
CA PHE A 80 -7.57 7.87 -3.86
C PHE A 80 -7.28 8.25 -5.33
N PRO A 81 -7.47 9.51 -5.75
CA PRO A 81 -7.12 9.93 -7.10
C PRO A 81 -5.63 9.76 -7.36
N GLY A 82 -5.28 9.19 -8.51
CA GLY A 82 -3.91 9.02 -8.92
C GLY A 82 -3.72 7.98 -10.02
N SER A 83 -2.86 7.00 -9.77
CA SER A 83 -2.52 5.99 -10.78
C SER A 83 -2.34 4.59 -10.18
N VAL A 84 -2.57 3.55 -10.97
CA VAL A 84 -2.23 2.15 -10.61
C VAL A 84 -0.97 1.74 -11.37
N ARG A 85 -0.09 1.00 -10.70
CA ARG A 85 1.14 0.46 -11.27
C ARG A 85 1.19 -1.04 -11.06
N CYS A 86 1.54 -1.79 -12.11
CA CYS A 86 1.74 -3.23 -12.07
C CYS A 86 3.23 -3.53 -11.91
N PHE A 87 3.56 -4.43 -11.00
CA PHE A 87 4.90 -4.92 -10.74
C PHE A 87 4.96 -6.44 -10.88
N ASP A 88 5.99 -6.94 -11.55
CA ASP A 88 6.34 -8.35 -11.54
C ASP A 88 7.17 -8.65 -10.28
N ILE A 89 6.59 -9.40 -9.36
CA ILE A 89 7.23 -9.87 -8.15
C ILE A 89 7.92 -11.20 -8.46
N THR A 90 9.19 -11.29 -8.09
CA THR A 90 9.97 -12.53 -8.20
C THR A 90 10.80 -12.73 -6.94
N PRO A 91 11.32 -13.95 -6.67
CA PRO A 91 12.16 -14.19 -5.50
C PRO A 91 13.39 -13.28 -5.42
N ASN A 92 13.91 -12.85 -6.59
CA ASN A 92 15.09 -11.99 -6.70
C ASN A 92 14.76 -10.50 -6.80
N ASN A 93 13.49 -10.14 -6.97
CA ASN A 93 13.03 -8.76 -7.08
C ASN A 93 11.77 -8.53 -6.23
N PRO A 94 11.87 -8.63 -4.89
CA PRO A 94 10.77 -8.26 -4.02
C PRO A 94 10.60 -6.73 -3.97
N LEU A 95 9.36 -6.29 -3.80
CA LEU A 95 8.98 -4.89 -3.71
C LEU A 95 8.65 -4.54 -2.26
N ILE A 96 9.13 -3.39 -1.78
CA ILE A 96 8.65 -2.80 -0.53
C ILE A 96 7.65 -1.71 -0.88
N VAL A 97 6.43 -1.77 -0.36
CA VAL A 97 5.35 -0.82 -0.65
C VAL A 97 4.73 -0.33 0.65
N GLN A 98 4.31 0.94 0.71
CA GLN A 98 3.50 1.43 1.81
C GLN A 98 2.24 0.58 1.93
N LYS A 99 1.87 0.14 3.15
CA LYS A 99 0.71 -0.75 3.35
C LYS A 99 -0.55 -0.20 2.70
N SER A 100 -0.72 1.12 2.71
CA SER A 100 -1.86 1.76 2.08
C SER A 100 -1.88 1.74 0.56
N GLY A 101 -0.72 1.67 -0.08
CA GLY A 101 -0.61 1.62 -1.54
C GLY A 101 -0.82 0.22 -2.12
N PHE A 102 -0.92 -0.84 -1.32
CA PHE A 102 -1.21 -2.17 -1.85
C PHE A 102 -2.68 -2.29 -2.29
N LEU A 103 -2.91 -2.57 -3.57
CA LEU A 103 -4.24 -2.68 -4.14
C LEU A 103 -4.70 -4.14 -4.26
N ALA A 104 -3.97 -4.95 -5.02
CA ALA A 104 -4.25 -6.36 -5.22
C ALA A 104 -3.03 -7.11 -5.77
N SER A 105 -3.00 -8.43 -5.71
CA SER A 105 -1.97 -9.23 -6.39
C SER A 105 -2.47 -10.64 -6.72
N GLU A 106 -1.73 -11.36 -7.56
CA GLU A 106 -1.91 -12.80 -7.72
C GLU A 106 -1.65 -13.50 -6.38
N SER A 107 -2.37 -14.59 -6.12
CA SER A 107 -2.33 -15.23 -4.79
C SER A 107 -1.01 -15.91 -4.40
N THR A 108 -0.07 -15.99 -5.33
CA THR A 108 1.30 -16.47 -5.14
C THR A 108 2.27 -15.37 -4.68
N VAL A 109 1.80 -14.12 -4.60
CA VAL A 109 2.51 -13.02 -3.94
C VAL A 109 2.26 -13.11 -2.44
N GLU A 110 3.35 -13.10 -1.68
CA GLU A 110 3.32 -13.14 -0.22
C GLU A 110 3.50 -11.74 0.34
N LEU A 111 2.62 -11.38 1.28
CA LEU A 111 2.63 -10.11 1.98
C LEU A 111 3.25 -10.31 3.36
N SER A 112 4.20 -9.46 3.74
CA SER A 112 4.78 -9.44 5.10
C SER A 112 5.10 -8.03 5.55
N VAL A 113 5.06 -7.75 6.86
CA VAL A 113 5.48 -6.45 7.38
C VAL A 113 7.00 -6.33 7.22
N HIS A 114 7.45 -5.29 6.51
CA HIS A 114 8.86 -4.97 6.35
C HIS A 114 9.34 -3.97 7.40
N PHE A 115 8.51 -2.96 7.67
CA PHE A 115 8.80 -1.91 8.61
C PHE A 115 7.49 -1.39 9.20
N GLN A 116 7.49 -1.11 10.50
CA GLN A 116 6.38 -0.44 11.18
C GLN A 116 6.92 0.57 12.19
N LYS A 117 6.44 1.81 12.10
CA LYS A 117 6.66 2.84 13.11
C LYS A 117 5.33 3.45 13.50
N ARG A 118 4.97 3.27 14.76
CA ARG A 118 3.80 3.92 15.35
C ARG A 118 4.13 5.39 15.54
N PHE A 119 3.42 6.24 14.80
CA PHE A 119 3.33 7.66 15.08
C PHE A 119 2.13 7.89 15.99
N GLY A 120 2.16 8.92 16.83
CA GLY A 120 1.02 9.26 17.69
C GLY A 120 -0.30 9.35 16.88
N ALA A 121 -1.43 9.15 17.54
CA ALA A 121 -2.74 9.14 16.89
C ALA A 121 -2.98 10.44 16.09
N GLY A 122 -3.15 10.36 14.76
CA GLY A 122 -3.46 11.55 13.97
C GLY A 122 -3.41 11.37 12.46
N LEU A 123 -2.23 11.04 11.89
CA LEU A 123 -2.02 11.22 10.43
C LEU A 123 -1.93 9.93 9.61
N PHE A 124 -1.73 8.77 10.23
CA PHE A 124 -1.60 7.48 9.52
C PHE A 124 -2.69 6.47 9.92
N GLY A 125 -3.93 6.94 10.12
CA GLY A 125 -5.07 6.06 10.38
C GLY A 125 -4.98 5.23 11.67
N GLY A 126 -4.14 5.65 12.64
CA GLY A 126 -4.00 4.99 13.94
C GLY A 126 -3.01 3.81 14.00
N GLU A 127 -2.71 3.15 12.87
CA GLU A 127 -1.75 2.04 12.81
C GLU A 127 -0.28 2.50 12.72
N GLY A 128 -0.07 3.77 12.35
CA GLY A 128 1.25 4.33 12.06
C GLY A 128 1.68 4.09 10.61
N PHE A 129 2.95 4.37 10.32
CA PHE A 129 3.50 4.13 8.99
C PHE A 129 4.03 2.70 8.90
N ILE A 130 3.48 1.97 7.93
CA ILE A 130 3.80 0.56 7.70
C ILE A 130 4.25 0.43 6.25
N MET A 131 5.43 -0.15 6.05
CA MET A 131 5.88 -0.67 4.77
C MET A 131 5.75 -2.19 4.81
N GLN A 132 5.17 -2.76 3.76
CA GLN A 132 5.07 -4.20 3.57
C GLN A 132 5.98 -4.66 2.43
N LYS A 133 6.50 -5.88 2.56
CA LYS A 133 7.27 -6.56 1.52
C LYS A 133 6.35 -7.50 0.75
N LEU A 134 6.36 -7.33 -0.56
CA LEU A 134 5.78 -8.24 -1.55
C LEU A 134 6.88 -9.18 -2.03
N SER A 135 6.75 -10.47 -1.74
CA SER A 135 7.68 -11.53 -2.17
C SER A 135 6.94 -12.68 -2.86
N GLY A 136 7.64 -13.77 -3.18
CA GLY A 136 7.08 -14.89 -3.94
C GLY A 136 7.21 -14.67 -5.44
N PHE A 137 6.15 -14.99 -6.19
CA PHE A 137 6.13 -14.86 -7.65
C PHE A 137 4.75 -14.44 -8.14
N GLY A 138 4.68 -13.53 -9.10
CA GLY A 138 3.44 -13.12 -9.75
C GLY A 138 3.31 -11.61 -9.87
N LYS A 139 2.14 -11.13 -10.30
CA LYS A 139 1.86 -9.71 -10.49
C LYS A 139 1.27 -9.11 -9.22
N ALA A 140 1.75 -7.92 -8.87
CA ALA A 140 1.17 -7.07 -7.84
C ALA A 140 0.78 -5.71 -8.43
N PHE A 141 -0.36 -5.21 -8.01
CA PHE A 141 -0.90 -3.90 -8.35
C PHE A 141 -0.83 -3.03 -7.11
N ILE A 142 -0.22 -1.86 -7.27
CA ILE A 142 -0.16 -0.84 -6.22
C ILE A 142 -0.86 0.43 -6.73
N GLU A 143 -1.53 1.12 -5.83
CA GLU A 143 -2.03 2.45 -6.05
C GLU A 143 -0.99 3.50 -5.64
N ILE A 144 -0.98 4.61 -6.37
CA ILE A 144 -0.15 5.77 -6.13
C ILE A 144 -1.06 6.98 -5.97
N ASP A 145 -1.01 7.61 -4.81
CA ASP A 145 -1.81 8.79 -4.51
C ASP A 145 -1.26 10.01 -5.28
N GLY A 146 -2.04 10.53 -6.23
CA GLY A 146 -1.58 11.51 -7.21
C GLY A 146 -0.73 10.88 -8.32
N HIS A 147 0.49 11.36 -8.52
CA HIS A 147 1.36 10.91 -9.60
C HIS A 147 2.59 10.15 -9.08
N ALA A 148 3.04 9.16 -9.84
CA ALA A 148 4.25 8.41 -9.54
C ALA A 148 5.49 9.18 -10.00
N VAL A 149 6.46 9.37 -9.10
CA VAL A 149 7.78 9.93 -9.44
C VAL A 149 8.85 8.91 -9.10
N GLU A 150 9.65 8.52 -10.09
CA GLU A 150 10.64 7.45 -9.95
C GLU A 150 12.07 7.98 -9.88
N TYR A 151 12.86 7.41 -8.97
CA TYR A 151 14.28 7.67 -8.85
C TYR A 151 15.07 6.36 -8.82
N ASP A 152 16.14 6.29 -9.60
CA ASP A 152 17.13 5.21 -9.55
C ASP A 152 18.31 5.66 -8.66
N LEU A 153 18.42 5.07 -7.47
CA LEU A 153 19.51 5.33 -6.54
C LEU A 153 20.66 4.37 -6.81
N ARG A 154 21.86 4.93 -6.98
CA ARG A 154 23.12 4.16 -7.02
C ARG A 154 23.47 3.61 -5.62
N PRO A 155 24.38 2.62 -5.51
CA PRO A 155 24.87 2.17 -4.21
C PRO A 155 25.39 3.35 -3.37
N GLY A 156 24.84 3.51 -2.15
CA GLY A 156 25.21 4.59 -1.23
C GLY A 156 24.65 5.98 -1.57
N GLN A 157 23.93 6.14 -2.68
CA GLN A 157 23.20 7.38 -2.97
C GLN A 157 21.91 7.40 -2.13
N SER A 158 21.63 8.54 -1.51
CA SER A 158 20.45 8.73 -0.68
C SER A 158 19.52 9.81 -1.22
N ILE A 159 18.24 9.67 -0.89
CA ILE A 159 17.21 10.70 -1.04
C ILE A 159 16.50 10.88 0.30
N VAL A 160 16.17 12.12 0.64
CA VAL A 160 15.38 12.46 1.83
C VAL A 160 13.98 12.81 1.36
N VAL A 161 12.97 12.14 1.92
CA VAL A 161 11.57 12.32 1.54
C VAL A 161 10.72 12.50 2.80
N ASP A 162 9.65 13.29 2.73
CA ASP A 162 8.63 13.25 3.77
C ASP A 162 8.09 11.81 3.85
N THR A 163 7.94 11.27 5.07
CA THR A 163 7.60 9.86 5.26
C THR A 163 6.33 9.42 4.53
N GLY A 164 5.30 10.29 4.42
CA GLY A 164 4.05 9.94 3.72
C GLY A 164 4.18 9.88 2.20
N TYR A 165 5.23 10.46 1.63
CA TYR A 165 5.43 10.54 0.17
C TYR A 165 6.15 9.30 -0.40
N LEU A 166 6.70 8.42 0.44
CA LEU A 166 7.33 7.18 0.01
C LEU A 166 6.27 6.10 -0.28
N ALA A 167 5.97 5.88 -1.56
CA ALA A 167 4.98 4.89 -1.98
C ALA A 167 5.57 3.47 -2.07
N ALA A 168 6.74 3.33 -2.70
CA ALA A 168 7.42 2.05 -2.82
C ALA A 168 8.94 2.20 -2.99
N MET A 169 9.68 1.12 -2.73
CA MET A 169 11.11 1.02 -3.01
C MET A 169 11.51 -0.42 -3.33
N SER A 170 12.61 -0.59 -4.08
CA SER A 170 13.26 -1.88 -4.21
C SER A 170 13.69 -2.40 -2.84
N ALA A 171 13.59 -3.71 -2.62
CA ALA A 171 14.04 -4.32 -1.36
C ALA A 171 15.56 -4.26 -1.13
N SER A 172 16.34 -3.87 -2.15
CA SER A 172 17.78 -3.60 -2.04
C SER A 172 18.09 -2.22 -1.43
N CYS A 173 17.10 -1.32 -1.36
CA CYS A 173 17.24 -0.04 -0.68
C CYS A 173 17.13 -0.23 0.84
N THR A 174 17.79 0.63 1.60
CA THR A 174 17.60 0.77 3.05
C THR A 174 16.81 2.03 3.37
N MET A 175 16.13 2.03 4.51
CA MET A 175 15.26 3.12 4.95
C MET A 175 15.50 3.46 6.41
N ASP A 176 15.60 4.74 6.73
CA ASP A 176 15.69 5.26 8.10
C ASP A 176 14.71 6.42 8.31
N ILE A 177 13.92 6.39 9.39
CA ILE A 177 12.96 7.46 9.70
C ILE A 177 13.54 8.36 10.79
N GLN A 178 13.80 9.60 10.40
CA GLN A 178 14.39 10.64 11.22
C GLN A 178 13.34 11.67 11.65
N THR A 179 13.30 11.96 12.96
CA THR A 179 12.47 13.05 13.48
C THR A 179 13.17 14.38 13.22
N VAL A 180 12.46 15.34 12.65
CA VAL A 180 12.99 16.69 12.46
C VAL A 180 13.13 17.36 13.82
N ARG A 181 14.37 17.54 14.29
CA ARG A 181 14.66 18.18 15.59
C ARG A 181 14.37 19.68 15.51
N GLY A 182 13.60 20.22 16.45
CA GLY A 182 13.41 21.67 16.61
C GLY A 182 12.03 22.21 16.24
N VAL A 183 11.11 21.37 15.74
CA VAL A 183 9.71 21.77 15.48
C VAL A 183 8.93 21.87 16.80
N LYS A 184 9.23 22.92 17.59
CA LYS A 184 8.41 23.33 18.75
C LYS A 184 7.06 23.93 18.36
N ASN A 185 6.85 24.16 17.07
CA ASN A 185 5.66 24.78 16.52
C ASN A 185 4.72 23.73 15.94
N VAL A 186 4.01 23.05 16.83
CA VAL A 186 2.86 22.17 16.54
C VAL A 186 1.71 22.89 15.81
N LEU A 187 1.83 24.22 15.61
CA LEU A 187 0.79 25.10 15.08
C LEU A 187 0.96 25.52 13.61
N PHE A 188 2.06 25.19 12.93
CA PHE A 188 2.32 25.71 11.58
C PHE A 188 2.48 24.60 10.54
N GLY A 189 1.40 24.34 9.80
CA GLY A 189 1.54 24.32 8.33
C GLY A 189 1.86 23.01 7.61
N GLY A 190 1.56 21.84 8.14
CA GLY A 190 1.39 20.64 7.30
C GLY A 190 2.65 19.99 6.72
N GLU A 191 3.87 20.43 7.07
CA GLU A 191 5.10 19.68 6.80
C GLU A 191 5.22 18.50 7.81
N GLY A 192 5.50 17.29 7.32
CA GLY A 192 5.54 16.09 8.14
C GLY A 192 6.64 16.12 9.21
N PHE A 193 6.29 15.69 10.43
CA PHE A 193 7.21 15.60 11.58
C PHE A 193 8.39 14.62 11.38
N PHE A 194 8.36 13.84 10.30
CA PHE A 194 9.27 12.74 10.04
C PHE A 194 9.71 12.76 8.58
N ASN A 195 11.03 12.74 8.41
CA ASN A 195 11.65 12.48 7.12
C ASN A 195 12.11 11.03 7.08
N THR A 196 11.99 10.42 5.92
CA THR A 196 12.53 9.12 5.60
C THR A 196 13.75 9.31 4.70
N VAL A 197 14.90 8.79 5.12
CA VAL A 197 16.10 8.71 4.29
C VAL A 197 16.11 7.34 3.64
N VAL A 198 16.03 7.30 2.32
CA VAL A 198 16.15 6.06 1.52
C VAL A 198 17.52 6.04 0.87
N THR A 199 18.26 4.95 1.03
CA THR A 199 19.61 4.77 0.46
C THR A 199 19.64 3.57 -0.46
N GLY A 200 20.20 3.76 -1.66
CA GLY A 200 20.30 2.74 -2.70
C GLY A 200 21.36 1.66 -2.42
N PRO A 201 21.45 0.65 -3.31
CA PRO A 201 20.97 0.71 -4.69
C PRO A 201 19.51 0.29 -4.87
N GLY A 202 18.82 0.89 -5.85
CA GLY A 202 17.51 0.44 -6.30
C GLY A 202 16.58 1.57 -6.72
N LYS A 203 15.35 1.21 -7.07
CA LYS A 203 14.29 2.16 -7.42
C LYS A 203 13.59 2.67 -6.17
N VAL A 204 13.22 3.94 -6.19
CA VAL A 204 12.33 4.57 -5.23
C VAL A 204 11.18 5.18 -6.02
N LEU A 205 9.95 4.86 -5.61
CA LEU A 205 8.72 5.42 -6.13
C LEU A 205 8.12 6.35 -5.07
N LEU A 206 7.97 7.61 -5.44
CA LEU A 206 7.29 8.62 -4.64
C LEU A 206 5.91 8.91 -5.21
N GLN A 207 5.02 9.37 -4.34
CA GLN A 207 3.67 9.82 -4.70
C GLN A 207 3.53 11.31 -4.44
N THR A 208 2.89 12.04 -5.35
CA THR A 208 2.84 13.51 -5.26
C THR A 208 1.76 14.05 -4.34
N MET A 209 0.74 13.24 -4.00
CA MET A 209 -0.41 13.72 -3.23
C MET A 209 -0.90 12.66 -2.22
N PRO A 210 -0.04 12.20 -1.30
CA PRO A 210 -0.40 11.16 -0.36
C PRO A 210 -1.62 11.53 0.49
N ILE A 211 -2.54 10.60 0.70
CA ILE A 211 -3.79 10.83 1.42
C ILE A 211 -3.59 11.46 2.81
N ASN A 212 -2.50 11.15 3.52
CA ASN A 212 -2.22 11.75 4.83
C ASN A 212 -1.91 13.25 4.74
N ALA A 213 -1.23 13.70 3.69
CA ALA A 213 -0.97 15.13 3.47
C ALA A 213 -2.28 15.86 3.11
N VAL A 214 -3.13 15.21 2.32
CA VAL A 214 -4.46 15.72 1.97
C VAL A 214 -5.33 15.82 3.22
N ALA A 215 -5.38 14.77 4.04
CA ALA A 215 -6.09 14.77 5.31
C ALA A 215 -5.60 15.89 6.24
N GLY A 216 -4.28 16.09 6.33
CA GLY A 216 -3.69 17.20 7.09
C GLY A 216 -4.08 18.58 6.55
N SER A 217 -4.20 18.72 5.23
CA SER A 217 -4.61 19.97 4.56
C SER A 217 -6.09 20.29 4.74
N ILE A 218 -6.94 19.26 4.84
CA ILE A 218 -8.39 19.41 5.02
C ILE A 218 -8.76 19.54 6.51
N ALA A 219 -7.97 18.98 7.42
CA ALA A 219 -8.26 18.94 8.86
C ALA A 219 -8.67 20.30 9.48
N PRO A 220 -8.04 21.45 9.15
CA PRO A 220 -8.46 22.75 9.69
C PRO A 220 -9.87 23.19 9.28
N TYR A 221 -10.43 22.62 8.22
CA TYR A 221 -11.76 22.92 7.70
C TYR A 221 -12.82 21.91 8.16
N ILE A 222 -12.42 20.82 8.82
CA ILE A 222 -13.36 19.85 9.39
C ILE A 222 -13.74 20.35 10.79
N PRO A 223 -15.01 20.71 11.04
CA PRO A 223 -15.46 21.10 12.37
C PRO A 223 -15.22 19.93 13.33
N SER A 224 -14.29 20.09 14.28
CA SER A 224 -14.19 19.18 15.41
C SER A 224 -15.44 19.40 16.25
N GLY A 225 -16.35 18.43 16.26
CA GLY A 225 -17.59 18.50 17.02
C GLY A 225 -17.30 18.90 18.46
N GLY A 226 -17.59 20.16 18.79
CA GLY A 226 -17.54 20.65 20.15
C GLY A 226 -18.52 19.81 20.97
N LYS A 227 -18.01 19.13 21.99
CA LYS A 227 -18.86 18.61 23.05
C LYS A 227 -19.49 19.82 23.74
N ASN A 228 -20.81 19.94 23.64
CA ASN A 228 -21.60 20.54 24.71
C ASN A 228 -21.54 19.62 25.93
#